data_AF-A0A150XE68-F1
#
_entry.id   AF-A0A150XE68-F1
#
_cell.length_a   1.000
_cell.length_b   1.000
_cell.length_c   1.000
_cell.angle_alpha   90.00
_cell.angle_beta   90.00
_cell.angle_gamma   90.00
#
_symmetry.space_group_name_H-M   'P 1'
#
loop_
_entity.id
_entity.type
_entity.pdbx_description
1 polymer ?
#
loop_
_entity_poly.entity_id
_entity_poly.type
_entity_poly.pdbx_seq_one_letter_code
_entity_poly.pdbx_strand_id
1 'polypeptide(L)'
;MEYKQAFSNTCDFLSKINDPGKVASYIPELGSVDPNKFGVHLTTINGESFSHGDFDEKFSIQSIAKVLSLVLAYELEGEKLWKRVGVEPSGTAFNSLVQLEHDKGIPRNPLINSGALVVCDILVDHLKNSKQTFIEYIRKVADNDSINYNEKVAQSEKEHGYRNAALINLMKAYGNIDGNCDEVLDFYFHLCAIEMTCAELSRTFMFLVNDGIDPFTKEKIISTEKSKRINTLMQLCGFYDEAGEFSFKVGIPGKSGVGGGIIAVLPEHFSVAVWSPPLNEKGNSYKGMRFLEMFNQATDSSVF
;
A
#
# COMPACT_ATOMS: atom_id res chain seq x y z
N MET A 1 26.61 -8.48 -1.93
CA MET A 1 26.99 -9.09 -3.24
C MET A 1 25.85 -9.95 -3.80
N GLU A 2 25.11 -10.69 -2.95
CA GLU A 2 24.01 -11.58 -3.38
C GLU A 2 22.79 -10.84 -3.97
N TYR A 3 22.32 -9.74 -3.36
CA TYR A 3 21.14 -9.03 -3.87
C TYR A 3 21.31 -8.47 -5.28
N LYS A 4 22.48 -7.89 -5.61
CA LYS A 4 22.70 -7.25 -6.93
C LYS A 4 22.54 -8.23 -8.09
N GLN A 5 23.12 -9.42 -7.97
CA GLN A 5 23.06 -10.42 -9.05
C GLN A 5 21.67 -11.02 -9.17
N ALA A 6 21.03 -11.38 -8.05
CA ALA A 6 19.67 -11.89 -8.03
C ALA A 6 18.66 -10.87 -8.59
N PHE A 7 18.82 -9.60 -8.22
CA PHE A 7 18.00 -8.49 -8.71
C PHE A 7 18.12 -8.35 -10.23
N SER A 8 19.35 -8.23 -10.75
CA SER A 8 19.59 -8.09 -12.20
C SER A 8 19.03 -9.26 -12.98
N ASN A 9 19.33 -10.50 -12.54
CA ASN A 9 18.84 -11.71 -13.21
C ASN A 9 17.31 -11.78 -13.26
N THR A 10 16.66 -11.42 -12.16
CA THR A 10 15.19 -11.45 -12.05
C THR A 10 14.56 -10.40 -12.97
N CYS A 11 15.08 -9.16 -12.94
CA CYS A 11 14.62 -8.07 -13.81
C CYS A 11 14.83 -8.39 -15.30
N ASP A 12 15.99 -8.93 -15.67
CA ASP A 12 16.31 -9.30 -17.06
C ASP A 12 15.41 -10.41 -17.58
N PHE A 13 15.07 -11.38 -16.74
CA PHE A 13 14.10 -12.42 -17.08
C PHE A 13 12.71 -11.82 -17.28
N LEU A 14 12.21 -11.03 -16.33
CA LEU A 14 10.85 -10.49 -16.36
C LEU A 14 10.62 -9.45 -17.46
N SER A 15 11.69 -8.76 -17.89
CA SER A 15 11.63 -7.85 -19.03
C SER A 15 11.34 -8.58 -20.36
N LYS A 16 11.57 -9.90 -20.41
CA LYS A 16 11.41 -10.72 -21.63
C LYS A 16 10.14 -11.57 -21.64
N ILE A 17 9.46 -11.70 -20.51
CA ILE A 17 8.22 -12.48 -20.46
C ILE A 17 7.01 -11.61 -20.84
N ASN A 18 6.03 -12.28 -21.44
CA ASN A 18 4.71 -11.69 -21.65
C ASN A 18 4.02 -11.43 -20.31
N ASP A 19 3.25 -10.36 -20.25
CA ASP A 19 2.36 -10.07 -19.12
C ASP A 19 0.90 -10.38 -19.52
N PRO A 20 0.32 -11.50 -19.04
CA PRO A 20 -1.07 -11.86 -19.33
C PRO A 20 -2.08 -11.05 -18.51
N GLY A 21 -1.63 -10.18 -17.61
CA GLY A 21 -2.49 -9.33 -16.80
C GLY A 21 -3.25 -8.28 -17.62
N LYS A 22 -4.09 -7.50 -16.93
CA LYS A 22 -4.85 -6.39 -17.53
C LYS A 22 -4.68 -5.13 -16.71
N VAL A 23 -4.46 -4.01 -17.39
CA VAL A 23 -4.39 -2.69 -16.75
C VAL A 23 -5.76 -2.37 -16.14
N ALA A 24 -5.76 -1.82 -14.92
CA ALA A 24 -6.99 -1.34 -14.30
C ALA A 24 -7.61 -0.22 -15.13
N SER A 25 -8.90 -0.34 -15.46
CA SER A 25 -9.57 0.58 -16.39
C SER A 25 -10.91 1.11 -15.87
N TYR A 26 -11.13 1.06 -14.55
CA TYR A 26 -12.36 1.58 -13.94
C TYR A 26 -12.37 3.12 -13.84
N ILE A 27 -11.20 3.75 -13.93
CA ILE A 27 -11.04 5.17 -14.19
C ILE A 27 -10.13 5.39 -15.41
N PRO A 28 -10.31 6.50 -16.18
CA PRO A 28 -9.54 6.77 -17.39
C PRO A 28 -8.03 6.85 -17.16
N GLU A 29 -7.60 7.47 -16.06
CA GLU A 29 -6.20 7.72 -15.73
C GLU A 29 -5.42 6.41 -15.62
N LEU A 30 -5.98 5.42 -14.92
CA LEU A 30 -5.37 4.08 -14.82
C LEU A 30 -5.42 3.34 -16.15
N GLY A 31 -6.56 3.42 -16.86
CA GLY A 31 -6.75 2.70 -18.12
C GLY A 31 -5.87 3.19 -19.27
N SER A 32 -5.28 4.38 -19.13
CA SER A 32 -4.40 5.02 -20.12
C SER A 32 -2.91 4.69 -19.95
N VAL A 33 -2.53 4.04 -18.84
CA VAL A 33 -1.13 3.71 -18.57
C VAL A 33 -0.63 2.64 -19.54
N ASP A 34 0.58 2.81 -20.07
CA ASP A 34 1.20 1.85 -20.98
C ASP A 34 1.39 0.47 -20.29
N PRO A 35 0.77 -0.61 -20.79
CA PRO A 35 0.87 -1.93 -20.18
C PRO A 35 2.30 -2.51 -20.19
N ASN A 36 3.22 -1.96 -20.99
CA ASN A 36 4.59 -2.44 -21.07
C ASN A 36 5.52 -1.90 -19.99
N LYS A 37 5.04 -0.97 -19.16
CA LYS A 37 5.82 -0.36 -18.07
C LYS A 37 6.27 -1.41 -17.06
N PHE A 38 7.54 -1.35 -16.69
CA PHE A 38 8.13 -2.20 -15.67
C PHE A 38 9.27 -1.49 -14.96
N GLY A 39 9.01 -1.03 -13.74
CA GLY A 39 9.97 -0.39 -12.85
C GLY A 39 10.21 -1.22 -11.59
N VAL A 40 11.46 -1.29 -11.14
CA VAL A 40 11.80 -1.91 -9.85
C VAL A 40 12.86 -1.06 -9.15
N HIS A 41 12.68 -0.82 -7.85
CA HIS A 41 13.71 -0.21 -7.00
C HIS A 41 13.80 -0.94 -5.66
N LEU A 42 15.02 -1.33 -5.27
CA LEU A 42 15.33 -1.93 -3.97
C LEU A 42 16.25 -0.98 -3.20
N THR A 43 15.94 -0.74 -1.92
CA THR A 43 16.76 0.02 -0.98
C THR A 43 17.13 -0.87 0.20
N THR A 44 18.42 -1.10 0.45
CA THR A 44 18.88 -1.88 1.60
C THR A 44 19.00 -1.02 2.86
N ILE A 45 18.99 -1.65 4.03
CA ILE A 45 19.18 -0.98 5.33
C ILE A 45 20.54 -0.27 5.42
N ASN A 46 21.53 -0.72 4.66
CA ASN A 46 22.87 -0.15 4.59
C ASN A 46 22.99 1.01 3.57
N GLY A 47 21.90 1.35 2.87
CA GLY A 47 21.87 2.43 1.89
C GLY A 47 22.33 2.06 0.48
N GLU A 48 22.56 0.77 0.19
CA GLU A 48 22.72 0.34 -1.19
C GLU A 48 21.37 0.38 -1.91
N SER A 49 21.37 0.75 -3.19
CA SER A 49 20.17 0.76 -4.02
C SER A 49 20.40 0.08 -5.36
N PHE A 50 19.36 -0.61 -5.85
CA PHE A 50 19.33 -1.24 -7.17
C PHE A 50 18.05 -0.84 -7.89
N SER A 51 18.18 -0.45 -9.15
CA SER A 51 17.07 0.08 -9.96
C SER A 51 17.03 -0.60 -11.32
N HIS A 52 15.82 -0.76 -11.88
CA HIS A 52 15.61 -1.32 -13.21
C HIS A 52 14.40 -0.69 -13.90
N GLY A 53 14.50 -0.48 -15.22
CA GLY A 53 13.39 -0.07 -16.07
C GLY A 53 12.79 1.29 -15.70
N ASP A 54 11.46 1.39 -15.67
CA ASP A 54 10.70 2.63 -15.43
C ASP A 54 10.61 3.02 -13.93
N PHE A 55 11.62 2.69 -13.13
CA PHE A 55 11.59 2.86 -11.67
C PHE A 55 11.43 4.31 -11.19
N ASP A 56 11.79 5.29 -12.03
CA ASP A 56 11.75 6.72 -11.74
C ASP A 56 10.52 7.42 -12.33
N GLU A 57 9.59 6.65 -12.91
CA GLU A 57 8.31 7.17 -13.38
C GLU A 57 7.31 7.22 -12.22
N LYS A 58 6.61 8.35 -12.06
CA LYS A 58 5.59 8.51 -11.03
C LYS A 58 4.31 7.78 -11.43
N PHE A 59 3.73 7.08 -10.46
CA PHE A 59 2.42 6.45 -10.58
C PHE A 59 1.62 6.64 -9.29
N SER A 60 0.29 6.59 -9.41
CA SER A 60 -0.59 6.62 -8.25
C SER A 60 -0.42 5.35 -7.41
N ILE A 61 0.02 5.49 -6.16
CA ILE A 61 0.33 4.35 -5.28
C ILE A 61 -0.93 3.66 -4.75
N GLN A 62 -2.11 4.26 -4.94
CA GLN A 62 -3.41 3.64 -4.71
C GLN A 62 -3.50 3.03 -3.28
N SER A 63 -3.95 1.79 -3.16
CA SER A 63 -4.12 1.11 -1.87
C SER A 63 -2.84 0.90 -1.07
N ILE A 64 -1.65 1.18 -1.62
CA ILE A 64 -0.40 1.19 -0.86
C ILE A 64 -0.43 2.30 0.21
N ALA A 65 -1.04 3.45 -0.11
CA ALA A 65 -1.19 4.57 0.80
C ALA A 65 -1.97 4.24 2.09
N LYS A 66 -2.78 3.16 2.09
CA LYS A 66 -3.49 2.67 3.28
C LYS A 66 -2.54 2.30 4.42
N VAL A 67 -1.34 1.81 4.09
CA VAL A 67 -0.33 1.50 5.11
C VAL A 67 0.14 2.80 5.77
N LEU A 68 0.44 3.83 4.98
CA LEU A 68 0.91 5.12 5.48
C LEU A 68 -0.15 5.83 6.32
N SER A 69 -1.43 5.80 5.92
CA SER A 69 -2.51 6.33 6.74
C SER A 69 -2.71 5.56 8.03
N LEU A 70 -2.58 4.23 7.98
CA LEU A 70 -2.67 3.38 9.17
C LEU A 70 -1.54 3.69 10.14
N VAL A 71 -0.31 3.90 9.65
CA VAL A 71 0.85 4.26 10.47
C VAL A 71 0.56 5.55 11.23
N LEU A 72 0.11 6.61 10.56
CA LEU A 72 -0.21 7.87 11.22
C LEU A 72 -1.39 7.74 12.19
N ALA A 73 -2.47 7.09 11.77
CA ALA A 73 -3.65 6.91 12.61
C ALA A 73 -3.33 6.08 13.86
N TYR A 74 -2.51 5.03 13.72
CA TYR A 74 -2.09 4.22 14.86
C TYR A 74 -1.13 4.97 15.77
N GLU A 75 -0.35 5.92 15.23
CA GLU A 75 0.46 6.80 16.06
C GLU A 75 -0.39 7.73 16.93
N LEU A 76 -1.42 8.35 16.34
CA LEU A 76 -2.30 9.32 17.01
C LEU A 76 -3.34 8.67 17.94
N GLU A 77 -4.01 7.61 17.49
CA GLU A 77 -5.14 6.98 18.17
C GLU A 77 -4.70 5.84 19.12
N GLY A 78 -3.56 5.21 18.84
CA GLY A 78 -3.06 4.05 19.59
C GLY A 78 -4.02 2.87 19.53
N GLU A 79 -4.10 2.11 20.63
CA GLU A 79 -4.86 0.85 20.70
C GLU A 79 -6.38 1.03 20.52
N LYS A 80 -6.91 2.24 20.67
CA LYS A 80 -8.34 2.52 20.46
C LYS A 80 -8.77 2.27 19.00
N LEU A 81 -7.84 2.40 18.05
CA LEU A 81 -8.06 2.12 16.63
C LEU A 81 -8.66 0.72 16.42
N TRP A 82 -8.17 -0.27 17.18
CA TRP A 82 -8.59 -1.67 17.07
C TRP A 82 -10.00 -1.96 17.57
N LYS A 83 -10.66 -0.98 18.20
CA LYS A 83 -12.10 -1.08 18.52
C LYS A 83 -12.99 -0.82 17.32
N ARG A 84 -12.48 -0.11 16.31
CA ARG A 84 -13.23 0.32 15.12
C ARG A 84 -12.90 -0.49 13.87
N VAL A 85 -11.75 -1.18 13.87
CA VAL A 85 -11.30 -2.05 12.78
C VAL A 85 -10.53 -3.25 13.34
N GLY A 86 -10.73 -4.43 12.76
CA GLY A 86 -10.03 -5.65 13.15
C GLY A 86 -8.60 -5.74 12.62
N VAL A 87 -8.00 -6.93 12.75
CA VAL A 87 -6.63 -7.25 12.32
C VAL A 87 -6.54 -8.53 11.48
N GLU A 88 -7.68 -9.12 11.10
CA GLU A 88 -7.76 -10.43 10.48
C GLU A 88 -7.96 -10.30 8.95
N PRO A 89 -7.44 -11.25 8.15
CA PRO A 89 -7.75 -11.31 6.73
C PRO A 89 -9.26 -11.51 6.51
N SER A 90 -9.77 -11.00 5.39
CA SER A 90 -11.16 -11.28 5.00
C SER A 90 -11.23 -12.66 4.34
N GLY A 91 -12.07 -13.57 4.88
CA GLY A 91 -12.38 -14.86 4.25
C GLY A 91 -13.33 -14.76 3.05
N THR A 92 -13.73 -13.55 2.69
CA THR A 92 -14.55 -13.22 1.51
C THR A 92 -13.88 -12.08 0.75
N ALA A 93 -14.37 -11.77 -0.45
CA ALA A 93 -13.83 -10.69 -1.27
C ALA A 93 -13.67 -9.40 -0.44
N PHE A 94 -12.52 -8.74 -0.57
CA PHE A 94 -12.10 -7.59 0.25
C PHE A 94 -13.09 -6.41 0.32
N ASN A 95 -14.10 -6.39 -0.53
CA ASN A 95 -15.08 -5.34 -0.72
C ASN A 95 -16.53 -5.83 -0.51
N SER A 96 -16.69 -6.95 0.21
CA SER A 96 -17.98 -7.57 0.55
C SER A 96 -18.80 -6.72 1.51
N LEU A 97 -19.95 -6.22 1.06
CA LEU A 97 -20.94 -5.55 1.91
C LEU A 97 -21.61 -6.52 2.89
N VAL A 98 -21.81 -7.77 2.47
CA VAL A 98 -22.44 -8.81 3.29
C VAL A 98 -21.60 -9.11 4.54
N GLN A 99 -20.28 -9.22 4.37
CA GLN A 99 -19.38 -9.43 5.50
C GLN A 99 -19.43 -8.24 6.46
N LEU A 100 -19.43 -7.03 5.93
CA LEU A 100 -19.47 -5.81 6.72
C LEU A 100 -20.79 -5.65 7.48
N GLU A 101 -21.91 -6.03 6.87
CA GLU A 101 -23.23 -6.07 7.52
C GLU A 101 -23.25 -7.08 8.67
N HIS A 102 -22.77 -8.31 8.41
CA HIS A 102 -22.67 -9.36 9.44
C HIS A 102 -21.79 -8.92 10.63
N ASP A 103 -20.69 -8.23 10.34
CA ASP A 103 -19.77 -7.71 11.35
C ASP A 103 -20.23 -6.36 11.95
N LYS A 104 -21.49 -5.97 11.70
CA LYS A 104 -22.13 -4.77 12.25
C LYS A 104 -21.31 -3.50 12.01
N GLY A 105 -20.81 -3.35 10.79
CA GLY A 105 -20.06 -2.18 10.35
C GLY A 105 -18.60 -2.14 10.83
N ILE A 106 -18.07 -3.17 11.49
CA ILE A 106 -16.66 -3.26 11.87
C ILE A 106 -15.87 -3.99 10.78
N PRO A 107 -14.96 -3.32 10.05
CA PRO A 107 -14.16 -3.97 9.01
C PRO A 107 -13.15 -4.96 9.58
N ARG A 108 -12.79 -5.98 8.80
CA ARG A 108 -11.90 -7.06 9.24
C ARG A 108 -10.44 -6.63 9.47
N ASN A 109 -9.95 -5.68 8.67
CA ASN A 109 -8.60 -5.14 8.78
C ASN A 109 -8.51 -3.75 8.12
N PRO A 110 -7.48 -2.94 8.41
CA PRO A 110 -7.33 -1.60 7.84
C PRO A 110 -6.86 -1.55 6.38
N LEU A 111 -6.44 -2.67 5.78
CA LEU A 111 -5.86 -2.69 4.42
C LEU A 111 -6.90 -2.96 3.32
N ILE A 112 -8.13 -3.33 3.70
CA ILE A 112 -9.31 -3.31 2.82
C ILE A 112 -9.97 -1.92 2.80
N ASN A 113 -10.85 -1.67 1.82
CA ASN A 113 -11.43 -0.33 1.62
C ASN A 113 -12.25 0.17 2.82
N SER A 114 -13.10 -0.69 3.39
CA SER A 114 -13.92 -0.31 4.55
C SER A 114 -13.05 0.02 5.77
N GLY A 115 -11.99 -0.75 6.03
CA GLY A 115 -11.03 -0.46 7.10
C GLY A 115 -10.26 0.84 6.86
N ALA A 116 -9.81 1.08 5.64
CA ALA A 116 -9.12 2.31 5.28
C ALA A 116 -10.03 3.55 5.42
N LEU A 117 -11.34 3.42 5.15
CA LEU A 117 -12.30 4.50 5.37
C LEU A 117 -12.49 4.81 6.86
N VAL A 118 -12.49 3.79 7.73
CA VAL A 118 -12.47 4.00 9.19
C VAL A 118 -11.18 4.71 9.62
N VAL A 119 -10.04 4.30 9.08
CA VAL A 119 -8.75 4.98 9.31
C VAL A 119 -8.80 6.44 8.85
N CYS A 120 -9.42 6.72 7.70
CA CYS A 120 -9.62 8.08 7.20
C CYS A 120 -10.53 8.91 8.12
N ASP A 121 -11.61 8.32 8.65
CA ASP A 121 -12.49 9.01 9.60
C ASP A 121 -11.74 9.41 10.89
N ILE A 122 -10.91 8.51 11.42
CA ILE A 122 -10.02 8.80 12.56
C ILE A 122 -9.08 9.96 12.23
N LEU A 123 -8.43 9.93 11.06
CA LEU A 123 -7.49 10.99 10.67
C LEU A 123 -8.18 12.34 10.42
N VAL A 124 -9.39 12.34 9.86
CA VAL A 124 -10.16 13.58 9.67
C VAL A 124 -10.52 14.22 11.01
N ASP A 125 -10.80 13.43 12.06
CA ASP A 125 -11.05 13.95 13.41
C ASP A 125 -9.78 14.52 14.06
N HIS A 126 -8.63 13.85 13.92
CA HIS A 126 -7.36 14.28 14.51
C HIS A 126 -6.69 15.46 13.77
N LEU A 127 -6.84 15.53 12.45
CA LEU A 127 -6.05 16.43 11.60
C LEU A 127 -6.89 17.62 11.13
N LYS A 128 -6.39 18.82 11.39
CA LYS A 128 -6.91 20.02 10.72
C LYS A 128 -6.44 20.03 9.27
N ASN A 129 -7.34 20.23 8.31
CA ASN A 129 -7.01 20.18 6.89
C ASN A 129 -6.29 18.86 6.52
N SER A 130 -6.98 17.75 6.79
CA SER A 130 -6.48 16.37 6.69
C SER A 130 -5.64 16.11 5.44
N LYS A 131 -6.06 16.56 4.26
CA LYS A 131 -5.31 16.42 3.01
C LYS A 131 -3.93 17.07 3.05
N GLN A 132 -3.85 18.32 3.48
CA GLN A 132 -2.59 19.07 3.54
C GLN A 132 -1.66 18.50 4.60
N THR A 133 -2.18 18.25 5.81
CA THR A 133 -1.36 17.71 6.89
C THR A 133 -0.87 16.29 6.60
N PHE A 134 -1.69 15.47 5.93
CA PHE A 134 -1.27 14.13 5.56
C PHE A 134 -0.16 14.14 4.50
N ILE A 135 -0.25 14.97 3.45
CA ILE A 135 0.81 15.02 2.43
C ILE A 135 2.13 15.57 3.01
N GLU A 136 2.06 16.54 3.93
CA GLU A 136 3.23 17.02 4.67
C GLU A 136 3.87 15.92 5.51
N TYR A 137 3.05 15.09 6.18
CA TYR A 137 3.53 13.91 6.89
C TYR A 137 4.23 12.93 5.95
N ILE A 138 3.64 12.62 4.78
CA ILE A 138 4.27 11.73 3.80
C ILE A 138 5.61 12.28 3.30
N ARG A 139 5.68 13.57 2.95
CA ARG A 139 6.93 14.23 2.53
C ARG A 139 8.03 14.11 3.58
N LYS A 140 7.67 14.26 4.86
CA LYS A 140 8.59 14.09 5.98
C LYS A 140 9.10 12.65 6.09
N VAL A 141 8.20 11.65 6.07
CA VAL A 141 8.56 10.22 6.15
C VAL A 141 9.41 9.79 4.96
N ALA A 142 9.12 10.33 3.78
CA ALA A 142 9.84 10.05 2.55
C ALA A 142 11.15 10.83 2.40
N ASP A 143 11.38 11.85 3.23
CA ASP A 143 12.45 12.83 3.08
C ASP A 143 12.47 13.48 1.67
N ASN A 144 11.28 13.86 1.18
CA ASN A 144 11.10 14.39 -0.18
C ASN A 144 9.86 15.29 -0.30
N ASP A 145 10.09 16.60 -0.45
CA ASP A 145 9.03 17.62 -0.56
C ASP A 145 8.26 17.60 -1.89
N SER A 146 8.72 16.87 -2.90
CA SER A 146 8.11 16.85 -4.23
C SER A 146 6.92 15.87 -4.35
N ILE A 147 6.70 15.01 -3.35
CA ILE A 147 5.58 14.07 -3.33
C ILE A 147 4.28 14.86 -3.23
N ASN A 148 3.30 14.53 -4.07
CA ASN A 148 2.04 15.25 -4.11
C ASN A 148 0.89 14.35 -4.56
N TYR A 149 -0.34 14.87 -4.47
CA TYR A 149 -1.51 14.25 -5.05
C TYR A 149 -1.57 14.46 -6.57
N ASN A 150 -2.07 13.46 -7.29
CA ASN A 150 -2.56 13.62 -8.64
C ASN A 150 -4.03 14.01 -8.61
N GLU A 151 -4.30 15.30 -8.80
CA GLU A 151 -5.66 15.86 -8.77
C GLU A 151 -6.60 15.22 -9.81
N LYS A 152 -6.09 14.76 -10.95
CA LYS A 152 -6.92 14.07 -11.96
C LYS A 152 -7.36 12.71 -11.46
N VAL A 153 -6.43 11.92 -10.90
CA VAL A 153 -6.76 10.63 -10.29
C VAL A 153 -7.71 10.82 -9.13
N ALA A 154 -7.47 11.79 -8.24
CA ALA A 154 -8.35 12.07 -7.10
C ALA A 154 -9.79 12.39 -7.56
N GLN A 155 -9.93 13.24 -8.58
CA GLN A 155 -11.22 13.60 -9.15
C GLN A 155 -11.92 12.40 -9.80
N SER A 156 -11.20 11.60 -10.60
CA SER A 156 -11.78 10.42 -11.23
C SER A 156 -12.18 9.35 -10.24
N GLU A 157 -11.38 9.10 -9.19
CA GLU A 157 -11.75 8.19 -8.08
C GLU A 157 -13.02 8.66 -7.39
N LYS A 158 -13.18 9.98 -7.19
CA LYS A 158 -14.39 10.57 -6.60
C LYS A 158 -15.62 10.36 -7.48
N GLU A 159 -15.50 10.58 -8.79
CA GLU A 159 -16.60 10.42 -9.75
C GLU A 159 -17.07 8.96 -9.86
N HIS A 160 -16.18 8.00 -9.65
CA HIS A 160 -16.46 6.56 -9.76
C HIS A 160 -16.57 5.86 -8.39
N GLY A 161 -16.56 6.63 -7.30
CA GLY A 161 -16.42 6.15 -5.92
C GLY A 161 -17.66 5.52 -5.28
N TYR A 162 -18.69 5.14 -6.05
CA TYR A 162 -19.98 4.67 -5.55
C TYR A 162 -19.89 3.52 -4.55
N ARG A 163 -18.95 2.59 -4.77
CA ARG A 163 -18.76 1.46 -3.87
C ARG A 163 -18.23 1.89 -2.50
N ASN A 164 -17.29 2.83 -2.47
CA ASN A 164 -16.77 3.39 -1.23
C ASN A 164 -17.86 4.21 -0.51
N ALA A 165 -18.71 4.91 -1.27
CA ALA A 165 -19.89 5.59 -0.72
C ALA A 165 -20.88 4.60 -0.08
N ALA A 166 -21.12 3.44 -0.69
CA ALA A 166 -21.97 2.40 -0.08
C ALA A 166 -21.35 1.85 1.22
N LEU A 167 -20.04 1.56 1.22
CA LEU A 167 -19.33 1.04 2.40
C LEU A 167 -19.40 2.03 3.57
N ILE A 168 -19.07 3.31 3.34
CA ILE A 168 -19.03 4.29 4.43
C ILE A 168 -20.44 4.57 5.00
N ASN A 169 -21.47 4.65 4.16
CA ASN A 169 -22.84 4.84 4.63
C ASN A 169 -23.34 3.64 5.45
N LEU A 170 -22.99 2.41 5.05
CA LEU A 170 -23.32 1.22 5.84
C LEU A 170 -22.64 1.26 7.21
N MET A 171 -21.34 1.60 7.27
CA MET A 171 -20.63 1.73 8.55
C MET A 171 -21.16 2.89 9.41
N LYS A 172 -21.57 4.01 8.80
CA LYS A 172 -22.25 5.13 9.46
C LYS A 172 -23.55 4.69 10.10
N ALA A 173 -24.37 3.90 9.39
CA ALA A 173 -25.62 3.37 9.91
C ALA A 173 -25.43 2.44 11.13
N TYR A 174 -24.30 1.74 11.20
CA TYR A 174 -23.91 0.93 12.37
C TYR A 174 -23.17 1.71 13.48
N GLY A 175 -22.93 3.01 13.29
CA GLY A 175 -22.26 3.86 14.28
C GLY A 175 -20.75 3.69 14.35
N ASN A 176 -20.09 3.20 13.29
CA ASN A 176 -18.63 3.06 13.22
C ASN A 176 -17.95 4.17 12.39
N ILE A 177 -18.70 5.19 11.95
CA ILE A 177 -18.16 6.40 11.31
C ILE A 177 -18.70 7.60 12.09
N ASP A 178 -17.83 8.44 12.63
CA ASP A 178 -18.24 9.55 13.49
C ASP A 178 -18.36 10.85 12.68
N GLY A 179 -17.44 11.08 11.76
CA GLY A 179 -17.34 12.27 10.92
C GLY A 179 -18.32 12.34 9.75
N ASN A 180 -18.17 13.37 8.92
CA ASN A 180 -18.97 13.56 7.71
C ASN A 180 -18.51 12.58 6.61
N CYS A 181 -19.42 11.77 6.06
CA CYS A 181 -19.06 10.78 5.06
C CYS A 181 -18.40 11.38 3.79
N ASP A 182 -18.85 12.55 3.33
CA ASP A 182 -18.31 13.18 2.13
C ASP A 182 -16.89 13.70 2.35
N GLU A 183 -16.61 14.21 3.55
CA GLU A 183 -15.26 14.66 3.94
C GLU A 183 -14.28 13.48 4.03
N VAL A 184 -14.71 12.37 4.66
CA VAL A 184 -13.90 11.15 4.76
C VAL A 184 -13.65 10.53 3.39
N LEU A 185 -14.67 10.51 2.52
CA LEU A 185 -14.53 10.04 1.15
C LEU A 185 -13.57 10.93 0.35
N ASP A 186 -13.70 12.25 0.43
CA ASP A 186 -12.80 13.18 -0.25
C ASP A 186 -11.35 12.95 0.17
N PHE A 187 -11.10 12.81 1.48
CA PHE A 187 -9.77 12.49 1.99
C PHE A 187 -9.25 11.13 1.48
N TYR A 188 -10.10 10.09 1.50
CA TYR A 188 -9.74 8.76 1.00
C TYR A 188 -9.37 8.75 -0.49
N PHE A 189 -10.10 9.49 -1.34
CA PHE A 189 -9.78 9.58 -2.77
C PHE A 189 -8.44 10.28 -3.04
N HIS A 190 -8.12 11.33 -2.29
CA HIS A 190 -6.80 11.99 -2.39
C HIS A 190 -5.69 11.07 -1.89
N LEU A 191 -5.92 10.33 -0.80
CA LEU A 191 -4.98 9.32 -0.31
C LEU A 191 -4.62 8.29 -1.39
N CYS A 192 -5.60 7.79 -2.14
CA CYS A 192 -5.34 6.88 -3.26
C CYS A 192 -4.58 7.55 -4.42
N ALA A 193 -4.73 8.86 -4.58
CA ALA A 193 -4.11 9.64 -5.65
C ALA A 193 -2.68 10.13 -5.36
N ILE A 194 -2.07 9.77 -4.23
CA ILE A 194 -0.66 10.08 -3.96
C ILE A 194 0.21 9.45 -5.07
N GLU A 195 1.08 10.25 -5.67
CA GLU A 195 2.02 9.78 -6.71
C GLU A 195 3.44 9.69 -6.20
N MET A 196 4.07 8.55 -6.47
CA MET A 196 5.45 8.27 -6.14
C MET A 196 6.11 7.46 -7.26
N THR A 197 7.44 7.56 -7.37
CA THR A 197 8.25 6.60 -8.14
C THR A 197 8.51 5.34 -7.32
N CYS A 198 9.04 4.27 -7.94
CA CYS A 198 9.50 3.10 -7.18
C CYS A 198 10.61 3.49 -6.20
N ALA A 199 11.51 4.40 -6.58
CA ALA A 199 12.58 4.86 -5.70
C ALA A 199 12.04 5.60 -4.47
N GLU A 200 11.12 6.55 -4.68
CA GLU A 200 10.46 7.29 -3.61
C GLU A 200 9.68 6.34 -2.68
N LEU A 201 8.93 5.39 -3.24
CA LEU A 201 8.12 4.44 -2.48
C LEU A 201 8.98 3.48 -1.64
N SER A 202 10.03 2.91 -2.24
CA SER A 202 10.97 2.04 -1.54
C SER A 202 11.64 2.78 -0.36
N ARG A 203 12.14 4.00 -0.60
CA ARG A 203 12.76 4.87 0.41
C ARG A 203 11.82 5.19 1.56
N THR A 204 10.55 5.47 1.26
CA THR A 204 9.52 5.87 2.24
C THR A 204 9.25 4.75 3.25
N PHE A 205 9.29 3.49 2.83
CA PHE A 205 8.97 2.35 3.70
C PHE A 205 10.16 1.83 4.52
N MET A 206 11.33 2.47 4.42
CA MET A 206 12.54 2.03 5.13
C MET A 206 12.42 2.10 6.66
N PHE A 207 11.52 2.91 7.22
CA PHE A 207 11.26 2.88 8.66
C PHE A 207 10.64 1.55 9.12
N LEU A 208 9.87 0.85 8.28
CA LEU A 208 9.32 -0.47 8.59
C LEU A 208 10.36 -1.59 8.48
N VAL A 209 11.42 -1.37 7.69
CA VAL A 209 12.60 -2.24 7.66
C VAL A 209 13.35 -2.18 8.99
N ASN A 210 13.41 -0.99 9.60
CA ASN A 210 14.22 -0.72 10.79
C ASN A 210 13.36 -0.35 12.02
N ASP A 211 12.39 -1.22 12.33
CA ASP A 211 11.65 -1.21 13.60
C ASP A 211 10.97 0.13 13.98
N GLY A 212 10.47 0.84 12.98
CA GLY A 212 9.74 2.11 13.13
C GLY A 212 10.63 3.35 13.06
N ILE A 213 11.93 3.19 12.81
CA ILE A 213 12.91 4.28 12.75
C ILE A 213 13.48 4.34 11.33
N ASP A 214 13.43 5.50 10.69
CA ASP A 214 14.10 5.71 9.41
C ASP A 214 15.62 5.51 9.57
N PRO A 215 16.24 4.54 8.86
CA PRO A 215 17.65 4.23 9.03
C PRO A 215 18.59 5.34 8.51
N PHE A 216 18.10 6.27 7.69
CA PHE A 216 18.90 7.34 7.09
C PHE A 216 18.77 8.64 7.87
N THR A 217 17.55 9.09 8.16
CA THR A 217 17.31 10.34 8.92
C THR A 217 17.42 10.13 10.43
N LYS A 218 17.37 8.88 10.90
CA LYS A 218 17.29 8.49 12.32
C LYS A 218 16.02 8.96 13.02
N GLU A 219 15.04 9.45 12.27
CA GLU A 219 13.75 9.85 12.82
C GLU A 219 12.94 8.61 13.24
N LYS A 220 12.39 8.64 14.45
CA LYS A 220 11.42 7.65 14.91
C LYS A 220 10.04 8.02 14.39
N ILE A 221 9.51 7.22 13.46
CA ILE A 221 8.19 7.41 12.85
C ILE A 221 7.11 6.79 13.74
N ILE A 222 7.33 5.56 14.22
CA ILE A 222 6.45 4.83 15.14
C ILE A 222 7.28 3.99 16.12
N SER A 223 6.67 3.44 17.17
CA SER A 223 7.36 2.50 18.05
C SER A 223 7.64 1.15 17.36
N THR A 224 8.65 0.43 17.84
CA THR A 224 9.00 -0.92 17.38
C THR A 224 7.82 -1.89 17.47
N GLU A 225 7.04 -1.83 18.55
CA GLU A 225 5.84 -2.66 18.70
C GLU A 225 4.80 -2.36 17.61
N LYS A 226 4.53 -1.07 17.35
CA LYS A 226 3.60 -0.67 16.29
C LYS A 226 4.13 -1.10 14.92
N SER A 227 5.42 -0.91 14.64
CA SER A 227 6.06 -1.32 13.38
C SER A 227 5.87 -2.82 13.11
N LYS A 228 6.12 -3.66 14.12
CA LYS A 228 5.91 -5.11 14.01
C LYS A 228 4.46 -5.46 13.69
N ARG A 229 3.49 -4.80 14.32
CA ARG A 229 2.06 -5.02 14.05
C ARG A 229 1.66 -4.55 12.64
N ILE A 230 2.20 -3.43 12.15
CA ILE A 230 2.00 -2.97 10.78
C ILE A 230 2.55 -3.99 9.77
N ASN A 231 3.77 -4.49 9.99
CA ASN A 231 4.37 -5.54 9.16
C ASN A 231 3.52 -6.83 9.18
N THR A 232 2.98 -7.23 10.34
CA THR A 232 2.03 -8.36 10.42
C THR A 232 0.77 -8.12 9.59
N LEU A 233 0.19 -6.92 9.64
CA LEU A 233 -0.98 -6.60 8.83
C LEU A 233 -0.66 -6.59 7.34
N MET A 234 0.49 -6.06 6.95
CA MET A 234 0.96 -6.13 5.56
C MET A 234 1.15 -7.59 5.11
N GLN A 235 1.73 -8.44 5.95
CA GLN A 235 1.88 -9.87 5.65
C GLN A 235 0.53 -10.56 5.43
N LEU A 236 -0.41 -10.38 6.35
CA LEU A 236 -1.66 -11.15 6.38
C LEU A 236 -2.78 -10.56 5.53
N CYS A 237 -2.77 -9.25 5.28
CA CYS A 237 -3.87 -8.51 4.63
C CYS A 237 -3.43 -7.71 3.41
N GLY A 238 -2.14 -7.74 3.04
CA GLY A 238 -1.56 -6.84 2.05
C GLY A 238 -1.97 -7.08 0.60
N PHE A 239 -2.36 -8.30 0.26
CA PHE A 239 -2.59 -8.75 -1.12
C PHE A 239 -4.02 -9.25 -1.36
N TYR A 240 -4.99 -8.66 -0.63
CA TYR A 240 -6.41 -8.97 -0.77
C TYR A 240 -6.67 -10.48 -0.61
N ASP A 241 -7.40 -11.07 -1.57
CA ASP A 241 -7.74 -12.50 -1.60
C ASP A 241 -6.52 -13.40 -1.90
N GLU A 242 -5.35 -12.83 -2.18
CA GLU A 242 -4.08 -13.54 -2.42
C GLU A 242 -3.10 -13.46 -1.24
N ALA A 243 -3.45 -12.82 -0.12
CA ALA A 243 -2.50 -12.61 0.98
C ALA A 243 -1.92 -13.91 1.57
N GLY A 244 -2.72 -14.99 1.65
CA GLY A 244 -2.23 -16.29 2.08
C GLY A 244 -1.25 -16.93 1.10
N GLU A 245 -1.56 -16.89 -0.20
CA GLU A 245 -0.68 -17.44 -1.25
C GLU A 245 0.61 -16.64 -1.40
N PHE A 246 0.51 -15.30 -1.29
CA PHE A 246 1.68 -14.42 -1.25
C PHE A 246 2.57 -14.73 -0.05
N SER A 247 1.99 -14.89 1.14
CA SER A 247 2.74 -15.26 2.34
C SER A 247 3.45 -16.60 2.19
N PHE A 248 2.80 -17.57 1.54
CA PHE A 248 3.37 -18.90 1.30
C PHE A 248 4.51 -18.89 0.27
N LYS A 249 4.40 -18.10 -0.80
CA LYS A 249 5.37 -18.09 -1.91
C LYS A 249 6.53 -17.10 -1.71
N VAL A 250 6.25 -15.95 -1.10
CA VAL A 250 7.16 -14.81 -1.03
C VAL A 250 7.69 -14.61 0.39
N GLY A 251 6.85 -14.77 1.41
CA GLY A 251 7.31 -14.81 2.81
C GLY A 251 7.82 -13.48 3.38
N ILE A 252 7.45 -12.33 2.83
CA ILE A 252 7.77 -11.02 3.43
C ILE A 252 6.55 -10.09 3.46
N PRO A 253 6.43 -9.15 4.43
CA PRO A 253 5.37 -8.15 4.46
C PRO A 253 5.28 -7.33 3.17
N GLY A 254 4.08 -7.06 2.67
CA GLY A 254 3.90 -6.16 1.55
C GLY A 254 2.49 -5.59 1.38
N LYS A 255 2.31 -4.72 0.39
CA LYS A 255 1.01 -4.19 -0.02
C LYS A 255 1.01 -3.92 -1.52
N SER A 256 -0.04 -4.37 -2.20
CA SER A 256 -0.29 -4.04 -3.61
C SER A 256 -1.24 -2.85 -3.78
N GLY A 257 -1.20 -2.22 -4.95
CA GLY A 257 -2.13 -1.20 -5.40
C GLY A 257 -2.59 -1.47 -6.83
N VAL A 258 -3.85 -1.10 -7.12
CA VAL A 258 -4.46 -1.30 -8.45
C VAL A 258 -3.80 -0.49 -9.57
N GLY A 259 -2.95 0.47 -9.25
CA GLY A 259 -2.06 1.14 -10.21
C GLY A 259 -0.91 0.26 -10.71
N GLY A 260 -0.82 -1.01 -10.26
CA GLY A 260 0.25 -1.95 -10.62
C GLY A 260 1.47 -1.89 -9.70
N GLY A 261 1.40 -1.08 -8.64
CA GLY A 261 2.46 -0.98 -7.65
C GLY A 261 2.40 -2.10 -6.62
N ILE A 262 3.57 -2.54 -6.15
CA ILE A 262 3.73 -3.37 -4.96
C ILE A 262 4.88 -2.81 -4.14
N ILE A 263 4.67 -2.65 -2.84
CA ILE A 263 5.75 -2.44 -1.87
C ILE A 263 5.90 -3.70 -1.02
N ALA A 264 7.14 -4.13 -0.79
CA ALA A 264 7.46 -5.22 0.13
C ALA A 264 8.67 -4.86 1.00
N VAL A 265 8.67 -5.33 2.24
CA VAL A 265 9.64 -4.98 3.28
C VAL A 265 10.13 -6.27 3.92
N LEU A 266 11.44 -6.51 3.89
CA LEU A 266 12.10 -7.52 4.70
C LEU A 266 12.77 -6.81 5.89
N PRO A 267 12.26 -6.99 7.13
CA PRO A 267 12.84 -6.37 8.32
C PRO A 267 14.34 -6.62 8.41
N GLU A 268 15.11 -5.63 8.88
CA GLU A 268 16.58 -5.65 9.01
C GLU A 268 17.37 -5.79 7.70
N HIS A 269 16.72 -5.88 6.54
CA HIS A 269 17.40 -6.12 5.26
C HIS A 269 17.11 -5.04 4.22
N PHE A 270 15.88 -4.95 3.71
CA PHE A 270 15.55 -4.06 2.58
C PHE A 270 14.07 -3.73 2.45
N SER A 271 13.81 -2.66 1.71
CA SER A 271 12.52 -2.30 1.13
C SER A 271 12.63 -2.46 -0.40
N VAL A 272 11.58 -2.96 -1.06
CA VAL A 272 11.55 -3.09 -2.52
C VAL A 272 10.18 -2.69 -3.06
N ALA A 273 10.20 -1.79 -4.04
CA ALA A 273 9.04 -1.35 -4.79
C ALA A 273 9.11 -1.89 -6.22
N VAL A 274 8.01 -2.47 -6.70
CA VAL A 274 7.84 -2.90 -8.08
C VAL A 274 6.63 -2.20 -8.66
N TRP A 275 6.71 -1.74 -9.90
CA TRP A 275 5.59 -1.19 -10.63
C TRP A 275 5.48 -1.85 -12.00
N SER A 276 4.35 -2.52 -12.23
CA SER A 276 3.93 -2.97 -13.55
C SER A 276 2.41 -2.94 -13.64
N PRO A 277 1.82 -2.11 -14.53
CA PRO A 277 0.38 -1.84 -14.56
C PRO A 277 -0.55 -3.06 -14.73
N PRO A 278 -0.22 -4.09 -15.54
CA PRO A 278 -1.11 -5.23 -15.72
C PRO A 278 -1.31 -6.04 -14.43
N LEU A 279 -2.58 -6.22 -14.05
CA LEU A 279 -3.00 -6.95 -12.86
C LEU A 279 -3.46 -8.38 -13.22
N ASN A 280 -3.16 -9.33 -12.33
CA ASN A 280 -3.73 -10.67 -12.37
C ASN A 280 -5.23 -10.66 -12.01
N GLU A 281 -5.89 -11.82 -12.07
CA GLU A 281 -7.34 -11.95 -11.78
C GLU A 281 -7.73 -11.51 -10.36
N LYS A 282 -6.79 -11.49 -9.42
CA LYS A 282 -6.99 -11.07 -8.02
C LYS A 282 -6.64 -9.59 -7.78
N GLY A 283 -6.26 -8.84 -8.82
CA GLY A 283 -5.98 -7.40 -8.73
C GLY A 283 -4.57 -7.04 -8.27
N ASN A 284 -3.62 -7.96 -8.32
CA ASN A 284 -2.21 -7.72 -8.00
C ASN A 284 -1.36 -7.64 -9.28
N SER A 285 -0.32 -6.81 -9.30
CA SER A 285 0.59 -6.71 -10.46
C SER A 285 1.20 -8.07 -10.79
N TYR A 286 0.99 -8.56 -12.01
CA TYR A 286 1.46 -9.90 -12.41
C TYR A 286 2.98 -10.00 -12.35
N LYS A 287 3.69 -9.10 -13.06
CA LYS A 287 5.16 -9.04 -13.02
C LYS A 287 5.69 -8.69 -11.64
N GLY A 288 4.99 -7.84 -10.88
CA GLY A 288 5.40 -7.50 -9.51
C GLY A 288 5.41 -8.71 -8.58
N MET A 289 4.36 -9.53 -8.60
CA MET A 289 4.29 -10.75 -7.80
C MET A 289 5.39 -11.75 -8.19
N ARG A 290 5.62 -11.92 -9.50
CA ARG A 290 6.66 -12.81 -10.03
C ARG A 290 8.07 -12.33 -9.67
N PHE A 291 8.31 -11.02 -9.68
CA PHE A 291 9.58 -10.45 -9.22
C PHE A 291 9.85 -10.85 -7.78
N LEU A 292 8.89 -10.63 -6.89
CA LEU A 292 9.08 -10.90 -5.47
C LEU A 292 9.28 -12.40 -5.19
N GLU A 293 8.52 -13.28 -5.84
CA GLU A 293 8.69 -14.73 -5.75
C GLU A 293 10.10 -15.17 -6.18
N MET A 294 10.54 -14.75 -7.37
CA MET A 294 11.84 -15.14 -7.93
C MET A 294 13.01 -14.54 -7.17
N PHE A 295 12.92 -13.25 -6.81
CA PHE A 295 13.99 -12.55 -6.10
C PHE A 295 14.18 -13.15 -4.71
N ASN A 296 13.10 -13.34 -3.94
CA ASN A 296 13.20 -13.90 -2.60
C ASN A 296 13.69 -15.34 -2.60
N GLN A 297 13.28 -16.16 -3.58
CA GLN A 297 13.80 -17.52 -3.74
C GLN A 297 15.31 -17.52 -4.06
N ALA A 298 15.77 -16.57 -4.88
CA ALA A 298 17.18 -16.48 -5.24
C ALA A 298 18.08 -15.94 -4.12
N THR A 299 17.50 -15.24 -3.13
CA THR A 299 18.23 -14.60 -2.03
C THR A 299 17.92 -15.19 -0.66
N ASP A 300 17.20 -16.32 -0.62
CA ASP A 300 16.72 -16.98 0.61
C ASP A 300 16.11 -15.99 1.61
N SER A 301 15.31 -15.06 1.07
CA SER A 301 14.81 -13.89 1.80
C SER A 301 13.36 -14.09 2.19
N SER A 302 13.17 -14.61 3.41
CA SER A 302 11.87 -14.92 4.03
C SER A 302 11.91 -14.53 5.51
N VAL A 303 10.77 -14.13 6.08
CA VAL A 303 10.63 -13.96 7.54
C VAL A 303 10.37 -15.29 8.27
N PHE A 304 10.21 -16.38 7.52
CA PHE A 304 9.99 -17.76 7.98
C PHE A 304 11.19 -18.65 7.67
#